data_AF-X1TCD2-F1
#
_entry.id   AF-X1TCD2-F1
#
_cell.length_a   1.000
_cell.length_b   1.000
_cell.length_c   1.000
_cell.angle_alpha   90.00
_cell.angle_beta   90.00
_cell.angle_gamma   90.00
#
_symmetry.space_group_name_H-M   'P 1'
#
loop_
_entity.id
_entity.type
_entity.pdbx_description
1 polymer ?
#
loop_
_entity_poly.entity_id
_entity_poly.type
_entity_poly.pdbx_seq_one_letter_code
_entity_poly.pdbx_strand_id
1 'polypeptide(L)'
;HPTGTVDVRVDSNGHPKYTITENVAWDFFEFDEKWKILAEKADAVCFGSLAQRSSESGTTIIEFLRHTGKEAVRIFDINLRQNFYSPEIITQSLKISSILKLNDEELPILIDLLGYQKKESEEELCRLLIEKYGLDLVCLTKGRNGSLLVNEREKRPNILGGRLQLLIQ
;
A
#
# COMPACT_ATOMS: atom_id res chain seq x y z
N HIS A 1 -4.71 13.69 21.13
CA HIS A 1 -3.34 13.50 20.61
C HIS A 1 -2.94 14.69 19.73
N PRO A 2 -1.66 15.11 19.69
CA PRO A 2 -1.19 16.26 18.90
C PRO A 2 -1.24 15.99 17.39
N THR A 3 -1.35 17.03 16.58
CA THR A 3 -1.27 16.89 15.11
C THR A 3 0.07 16.30 14.68
N GLY A 4 0.05 15.43 13.66
CA GLY A 4 1.24 14.79 13.14
C GLY A 4 2.24 15.78 12.54
N THR A 5 3.52 15.54 12.80
CA THR A 5 4.65 16.30 12.25
C THR A 5 5.70 15.36 11.68
N VAL A 6 6.49 15.86 10.73
CA VAL A 6 7.70 15.20 10.23
C VAL A 6 8.81 16.22 10.30
N ASP A 7 9.82 15.95 11.12
CA ASP A 7 11.01 16.79 11.19
C ASP A 7 11.94 16.45 10.04
N VAL A 8 12.38 17.47 9.31
CA VAL A 8 13.33 17.33 8.20
C VAL A 8 14.63 18.03 8.57
N ARG A 9 15.74 17.29 8.50
CA ARG A 9 17.09 17.82 8.69
C ARG A 9 17.94 17.47 7.49
N VAL A 10 18.69 18.43 6.96
CA VAL A 10 19.63 18.18 5.87
C VAL A 10 21.00 17.91 6.48
N ASP A 11 21.62 16.79 6.11
CA ASP A 11 22.97 16.45 6.58
C ASP A 11 24.05 17.29 5.87
N SER A 12 25.32 17.12 6.28
CA SER A 12 26.45 17.87 5.71
C SER A 12 26.69 17.60 4.22
N ASN A 13 26.11 16.53 3.65
CA ASN A 13 26.21 16.17 2.24
C ASN A 13 24.98 16.62 1.43
N GLY A 14 24.03 17.32 2.05
CA GLY A 14 22.81 17.76 1.38
C GLY A 14 21.70 16.71 1.35
N HIS A 15 21.86 15.55 2.02
CA HIS A 15 20.82 14.53 2.04
C HIS A 15 19.78 14.82 3.13
N PRO A 16 18.48 14.78 2.81
CA PRO A 16 17.43 14.98 3.79
C PRO A 16 17.27 13.73 4.67
N LYS A 17 17.27 13.93 5.98
CA LYS A 17 16.89 12.97 7.02
C LYS A 17 15.53 13.34 7.58
N TYR A 18 14.62 12.38 7.59
CA TYR A 18 13.25 12.54 8.05
C TYR A 18 13.06 11.84 9.40
N THR A 19 12.42 12.50 10.34
CA THR A 19 11.96 11.91 11.61
C THR A 19 10.46 12.06 11.69
N ILE A 20 9.73 10.96 11.52
CA ILE A 20 8.27 10.93 11.59
C ILE A 20 7.88 10.89 13.07
N THR A 21 7.22 11.93 13.56
CA THR A 21 6.82 12.01 14.97
C THR A 21 5.80 10.92 15.30
N GLU A 22 6.02 10.21 16.41
CA GLU A 22 5.15 9.16 16.95
C GLU A 22 4.24 9.71 18.05
N ASN A 23 3.20 8.96 18.42
CA ASN A 23 2.18 9.35 19.41
C ASN A 23 1.38 10.59 19.01
N VAL A 24 1.03 10.67 17.72
CA VAL A 24 0.29 11.78 17.11
C VAL A 24 -1.13 11.36 16.75
N ALA A 25 -1.99 12.31 16.38
CA ALA A 25 -3.43 12.11 16.21
C ALA A 25 -3.80 10.92 15.30
N TRP A 26 -3.05 10.69 14.24
CA TRP A 26 -3.30 9.59 13.31
C TRP A 26 -2.80 8.22 13.78
N ASP A 27 -2.11 8.14 14.93
CA ASP A 27 -1.79 6.87 15.61
C ASP A 27 -2.96 6.36 16.47
N PHE A 28 -4.02 7.14 16.66
CA PHE A 28 -5.13 6.81 17.56
C PHE A 28 -6.49 6.98 16.87
N PHE A 29 -6.65 6.41 15.67
CA PHE A 29 -7.97 6.38 15.04
C PHE A 29 -8.93 5.53 15.86
N GLU A 30 -10.14 6.07 16.07
CA GLU A 30 -11.24 5.39 16.75
C GLU A 30 -12.30 4.99 15.73
N PHE A 31 -12.71 3.72 15.77
CA PHE A 31 -13.81 3.23 14.94
C PHE A 31 -15.15 3.48 15.64
N ASP A 32 -15.97 4.35 15.06
CA ASP A 32 -17.32 4.66 15.55
C ASP A 32 -18.40 4.37 14.49
N GLU A 33 -19.68 4.59 14.85
CA GLU A 33 -20.80 4.35 13.95
C GLU A 33 -20.75 5.21 12.68
N LYS A 34 -20.16 6.42 12.74
CA LYS A 34 -20.03 7.28 11.56
C LYS A 34 -19.00 6.70 10.58
N TRP A 35 -17.89 6.16 11.09
CA TRP A 35 -16.90 5.44 10.29
C TRP A 35 -17.49 4.20 9.64
N LYS A 36 -18.31 3.44 10.38
CA LYS A 36 -19.02 2.29 9.82
C LYS A 36 -19.95 2.69 8.67
N ILE A 37 -20.82 3.67 8.88
CA ILE A 37 -21.74 4.17 7.83
C ILE A 37 -20.96 4.70 6.62
N LEU A 38 -19.80 5.33 6.85
CA LEU A 38 -18.93 5.80 5.78
C LEU A 38 -18.32 4.63 5.00
N ALA A 39 -17.80 3.62 5.69
CA ALA A 39 -17.23 2.42 5.08
C ALA A 39 -18.25 1.69 4.18
N GLU A 40 -19.46 1.47 4.69
CA GLU A 40 -20.54 0.77 3.97
C GLU A 40 -20.96 1.51 2.68
N LYS A 41 -20.74 2.82 2.61
CA LYS A 41 -21.06 3.66 1.44
C LYS A 41 -19.88 3.93 0.52
N ALA A 42 -18.67 3.53 0.91
CA ALA A 42 -17.47 3.82 0.13
C ALA A 42 -17.38 2.87 -1.07
N ASP A 43 -17.38 3.43 -2.28
CA ASP A 43 -17.12 2.67 -3.51
C ASP A 43 -15.64 2.33 -3.68
N ALA A 44 -14.74 3.13 -3.08
CA ALA A 44 -13.31 2.90 -3.09
C ALA A 44 -12.64 3.46 -1.82
N VAL A 45 -11.57 2.79 -1.38
CA VAL A 45 -10.74 3.18 -0.23
C VAL A 45 -9.27 3.02 -0.61
N CYS A 46 -8.47 4.07 -0.39
CA CYS A 46 -7.02 4.00 -0.49
C CYS A 46 -6.41 4.08 0.91
N PHE A 47 -5.47 3.20 1.20
CA PHE A 47 -4.79 3.13 2.49
C PHE A 47 -3.34 2.67 2.32
N GLY A 48 -2.49 2.96 3.31
CA GLY A 48 -1.08 2.61 3.28
C GLY A 48 -0.59 2.00 4.59
N SER A 49 0.70 1.65 4.64
CA SER A 49 1.29 0.95 5.79
C SER A 49 1.55 1.85 7.00
N LEU A 50 1.98 3.10 6.80
CA LEU A 50 2.47 3.96 7.87
C LEU A 50 1.45 4.21 8.99
N ALA A 51 0.18 4.47 8.65
CA ALA A 51 -0.86 4.72 9.65
C ALA A 51 -1.22 3.47 10.47
N GLN A 52 -0.75 2.29 10.06
CA GLN A 52 -0.94 1.02 10.77
C GLN A 52 0.22 0.70 11.72
N ARG A 53 1.20 1.61 11.87
CA ARG A 53 2.35 1.41 12.77
C ARG A 53 1.94 1.30 14.24
N SER A 54 0.85 1.97 14.64
CA SER A 54 0.22 1.76 15.94
C SER A 54 -0.85 0.68 15.82
N SER A 55 -0.97 -0.15 16.85
CA SER A 55 -1.98 -1.20 16.89
C SER A 55 -3.42 -0.65 16.88
N GLU A 56 -3.63 0.53 17.47
CA GLU A 56 -4.95 1.18 17.56
C GLU A 56 -5.44 1.61 16.18
N SER A 57 -4.70 2.48 15.49
CA SER A 57 -5.04 2.87 14.12
C SER A 57 -5.01 1.71 13.14
N GLY A 58 -4.06 0.77 13.28
CA GLY A 58 -4.01 -0.45 12.47
C GLY A 58 -5.31 -1.25 12.57
N THR A 59 -5.80 -1.48 13.79
CA THR A 59 -7.07 -2.19 14.03
C THR A 59 -8.26 -1.43 13.44
N THR A 60 -8.34 -0.12 13.67
CA THR A 60 -9.41 0.73 13.12
C THR A 60 -9.44 0.73 11.59
N ILE A 61 -8.28 0.79 10.93
CA ILE A 61 -8.17 0.73 9.47
C ILE A 61 -8.67 -0.62 8.95
N ILE A 62 -8.23 -1.73 9.54
CA ILE A 62 -8.69 -3.07 9.13
C ILE A 62 -10.20 -3.23 9.36
N GLU A 63 -10.73 -2.71 10.46
CA GLU A 63 -12.16 -2.77 10.76
C GLU A 63 -12.99 -1.93 9.78
N PHE A 64 -12.52 -0.74 9.41
CA PHE A 64 -13.14 0.08 8.37
C PHE A 64 -13.17 -0.66 7.03
N LEU A 65 -12.04 -1.24 6.61
CA LEU A 65 -11.95 -1.97 5.34
C LEU A 65 -12.89 -3.19 5.30
N ARG A 66 -13.10 -3.88 6.42
CA ARG A 66 -14.03 -5.01 6.53
C ARG A 66 -15.49 -4.62 6.38
N HIS A 67 -15.84 -3.38 6.74
CA HIS A 67 -17.20 -2.85 6.60
C HIS A 67 -17.49 -2.28 5.21
N THR A 68 -16.49 -2.18 4.34
CA THR A 68 -16.71 -1.75 2.95
C THR A 68 -17.59 -2.76 2.20
N GLY A 69 -18.36 -2.26 1.23
CA GLY A 69 -19.19 -3.09 0.37
C GLY A 69 -18.36 -4.16 -0.37
N LYS A 70 -19.02 -5.25 -0.77
CA LYS A 70 -18.35 -6.35 -1.48
C LYS A 70 -17.64 -5.89 -2.77
N GLU A 71 -18.28 -4.98 -3.49
CA GLU A 71 -17.78 -4.42 -4.76
C GLU A 71 -16.88 -3.20 -4.55
N ALA A 72 -16.63 -2.78 -3.30
CA ALA A 72 -15.78 -1.63 -3.01
C ALA A 72 -14.32 -1.95 -3.35
N VAL A 73 -13.66 -1.03 -4.05
CA VAL A 73 -12.26 -1.17 -4.44
C VAL A 73 -11.35 -0.79 -3.26
N ARG A 74 -10.54 -1.73 -2.80
CA ARG A 74 -9.57 -1.50 -1.71
C ARG A 74 -8.16 -1.42 -2.28
N ILE A 75 -7.59 -0.21 -2.32
CA ILE A 75 -6.28 0.10 -2.87
C ILE A 75 -5.28 0.20 -1.73
N PHE A 76 -4.35 -0.75 -1.66
CA PHE A 76 -3.22 -0.68 -0.75
C PHE A 76 -2.03 -0.04 -1.47
N ASP A 77 -1.79 1.23 -1.18
CA ASP A 77 -0.57 1.94 -1.57
C ASP A 77 0.48 1.71 -0.48
N ILE A 78 1.36 0.73 -0.69
CA ILE A 78 2.19 0.17 0.37
C ILE A 78 3.02 1.25 1.07
N ASN A 79 3.58 2.20 0.32
CA ASN A 79 4.29 3.40 0.77
C ASN A 79 5.17 3.13 2.01
N LEU A 80 6.16 2.25 1.86
CA LEU A 80 6.99 1.78 2.98
C LEU A 80 7.85 2.94 3.52
N ARG A 81 7.73 3.23 4.81
CA ARG A 81 8.49 4.30 5.47
C ARG A 81 9.32 3.77 6.62
N GLN A 82 10.64 3.90 6.48
CA GLN A 82 11.61 3.56 7.52
C GLN A 82 11.38 2.14 8.04
N ASN A 83 11.11 1.96 9.34
CA ASN A 83 10.83 0.67 9.96
C ASN A 83 9.40 0.59 10.52
N PHE A 84 8.47 1.39 9.99
CA PHE A 84 7.09 1.48 10.49
C PHE A 84 6.14 0.43 9.88
N TYR A 85 6.67 -0.73 9.48
CA TYR A 85 5.91 -1.83 8.89
C TYR A 85 6.46 -3.17 9.39
N SER A 86 5.59 -4.18 9.38
CA SER A 86 5.94 -5.55 9.74
C SER A 86 5.34 -6.55 8.74
N PRO A 87 5.84 -7.80 8.66
CA PRO A 87 5.23 -8.83 7.82
C PRO A 87 3.74 -9.02 8.11
N GLU A 88 3.31 -8.86 9.35
CA GLU A 88 1.91 -9.00 9.78
C GLU A 88 1.03 -7.89 9.20
N ILE A 89 1.44 -6.62 9.34
CA ILE A 89 0.72 -5.46 8.80
C ILE A 89 0.56 -5.61 7.28
N ILE A 90 1.66 -5.93 6.60
CA ILE A 90 1.68 -6.07 5.14
C ILE A 90 0.80 -7.25 4.71
N THR A 91 0.93 -8.40 5.35
CA THR A 91 0.14 -9.60 5.00
C THR A 91 -1.35 -9.37 5.23
N GLN A 92 -1.75 -8.72 6.33
CA GLN A 92 -3.15 -8.39 6.58
C GLN A 92 -3.69 -7.39 5.57
N SER A 93 -2.93 -6.35 5.25
CA SER A 93 -3.29 -5.34 4.25
C SER A 93 -3.48 -5.98 2.86
N LEU A 94 -2.56 -6.84 2.43
CA LEU A 94 -2.65 -7.52 1.14
C LEU A 94 -3.90 -8.42 1.05
N LYS A 95 -4.21 -9.17 2.12
CA LYS A 95 -5.37 -10.08 2.15
C LYS A 95 -6.73 -9.41 2.01
N ILE A 96 -6.85 -8.14 2.41
CA ILE A 96 -8.12 -7.40 2.32
C ILE A 96 -8.20 -6.51 1.07
N SER A 97 -7.09 -6.36 0.35
CA SER A 97 -7.01 -5.44 -0.79
C SER A 97 -7.50 -6.07 -2.08
N SER A 98 -8.03 -5.22 -2.97
CA SER A 98 -8.29 -5.56 -4.36
C SER A 98 -7.10 -5.19 -5.25
N ILE A 99 -6.43 -4.07 -4.93
CA ILE A 99 -5.34 -3.52 -5.73
C ILE A 99 -4.15 -3.26 -4.82
N LEU A 100 -2.96 -3.69 -5.26
CA LEU A 100 -1.69 -3.29 -4.65
C LEU A 100 -1.01 -2.24 -5.55
N LYS A 101 -0.56 -1.15 -4.95
CA LYS A 101 0.37 -0.21 -5.55
C LYS A 101 1.69 -0.20 -4.78
N LEU A 102 2.78 -0.24 -5.52
CA LEU A 102 4.14 -0.13 -5.01
C LEU A 102 5.09 0.42 -6.08
N ASN A 103 6.28 0.83 -5.67
CA ASN A 103 7.36 1.20 -6.59
C ASN A 103 8.44 0.11 -6.71
N ASP A 104 9.40 0.33 -7.62
CA ASP A 104 10.51 -0.58 -7.92
C ASP A 104 11.52 -0.73 -6.78
N GLU A 105 11.60 0.22 -5.85
CA GLU A 105 12.40 0.10 -4.63
C GLU A 105 11.68 -0.72 -3.54
N GLU A 106 10.34 -0.64 -3.49
CA GLU A 106 9.51 -1.35 -2.51
C GLU A 106 9.29 -2.82 -2.85
N LEU A 107 9.16 -3.16 -4.14
CA LEU A 107 8.93 -4.54 -4.59
C LEU A 107 9.97 -5.53 -4.03
N PRO A 108 11.30 -5.32 -4.17
CA PRO A 108 12.27 -6.26 -3.61
C PRO A 108 12.19 -6.36 -2.07
N ILE A 109 11.91 -5.25 -1.38
CA ILE A 109 11.73 -5.24 0.07
C ILE A 109 10.53 -6.11 0.46
N LEU A 110 9.41 -5.97 -0.25
CA LEU A 110 8.20 -6.75 -0.01
C LEU A 110 8.44 -8.26 -0.21
N ILE A 111 9.11 -8.64 -1.29
CA ILE A 111 9.42 -10.05 -1.60
C ILE A 111 10.31 -10.68 -0.53
N ASP A 112 11.36 -9.96 -0.11
CA ASP A 112 12.27 -10.41 0.93
C ASP A 112 11.56 -10.47 2.30
N LEU A 113 10.75 -9.46 2.64
CA LEU A 113 9.97 -9.38 3.88
C LEU A 113 9.00 -10.57 4.06
N LEU A 114 8.37 -11.01 2.96
CA LEU A 114 7.40 -12.11 2.95
C LEU A 114 8.05 -13.48 2.73
N GLY A 115 9.38 -13.54 2.60
CA GLY A 115 10.12 -14.79 2.42
C GLY A 115 9.83 -15.48 1.09
N TYR A 116 9.49 -14.71 0.04
CA TYR A 116 9.24 -15.26 -1.28
C TYR A 116 10.53 -15.39 -2.09
N GLN A 117 10.58 -16.41 -2.95
CA GLN A 117 11.70 -16.60 -3.86
C GLN A 117 11.72 -15.49 -4.92
N LYS A 118 12.91 -14.93 -5.15
CA LYS A 118 13.14 -13.98 -6.25
C LYS A 118 12.81 -14.65 -7.60
N LYS A 119 12.28 -13.86 -8.52
CA LYS A 119 11.96 -14.27 -9.90
C LYS A 119 12.81 -13.49 -10.88
N GLU A 120 12.80 -13.92 -12.14
CA GLU A 120 13.63 -13.32 -13.19
C GLU A 120 13.08 -11.95 -13.62
N SER A 121 11.76 -11.75 -13.52
CA SER A 121 11.10 -10.48 -13.89
C SER A 121 10.20 -9.90 -12.79
N GLU A 122 10.05 -8.58 -12.82
CA GLU A 122 9.09 -7.85 -11.99
C GLU A 122 7.64 -8.29 -12.26
N GLU A 123 7.32 -8.64 -13.50
CA GLU A 123 6.00 -9.15 -13.88
C GLU A 123 5.68 -10.47 -13.18
N GLU A 124 6.63 -11.41 -13.11
CA GLU A 124 6.44 -12.67 -12.38
C GLU A 124 6.25 -12.45 -10.87
N LEU A 125 6.96 -11.47 -10.29
CA LEU A 125 6.77 -11.10 -8.88
C LEU A 125 5.38 -10.48 -8.65
N CYS A 126 4.93 -9.61 -9.54
CA CYS A 126 3.58 -9.04 -9.47
C CYS A 126 2.50 -10.12 -9.62
N ARG A 127 2.68 -11.08 -10.56
CA ARG A 127 1.78 -12.24 -10.71
C ARG A 127 1.76 -13.13 -9.48
N LEU A 128 2.92 -13.37 -8.86
CA LEU A 128 3.00 -14.10 -7.60
C LEU A 128 2.15 -13.43 -6.52
N LEU A 129 2.24 -12.10 -6.38
CA LEU A 129 1.45 -11.36 -5.39
C LEU A 129 -0.06 -11.43 -5.69
N ILE A 130 -0.45 -11.32 -6.96
CA ILE A 130 -1.84 -11.52 -7.40
C ILE A 130 -2.35 -12.91 -6.98
N GLU A 131 -1.62 -13.97 -7.33
CA GLU A 131 -2.03 -15.35 -7.04
C GLU A 131 -2.08 -15.64 -5.54
N LYS A 132 -1.14 -15.10 -4.75
CA LYS A 132 -1.04 -15.35 -3.31
C LYS A 132 -2.14 -14.66 -2.50
N TYR A 133 -2.56 -13.48 -2.94
CA TYR A 133 -3.46 -12.63 -2.16
C TYR A 133 -4.83 -12.42 -2.82
N GLY A 134 -5.04 -12.93 -4.03
CA GLY A 134 -6.29 -12.75 -4.77
C GLY A 134 -6.52 -11.30 -5.21
N LEU A 135 -5.45 -10.60 -5.58
CA LEU A 135 -5.52 -9.20 -6.03
C LEU A 135 -6.02 -9.13 -7.48
N ASP A 136 -6.85 -8.15 -7.80
CA ASP A 136 -7.30 -7.89 -9.17
C ASP A 136 -6.20 -7.25 -10.02
N LEU A 137 -5.35 -6.42 -9.39
CA LEU A 137 -4.34 -5.60 -10.06
C LEU A 137 -3.14 -5.31 -9.14
N VAL A 138 -1.93 -5.37 -9.71
CA VAL A 138 -0.72 -4.80 -9.13
C VAL A 138 -0.22 -3.65 -10.02
N CYS A 139 -0.04 -2.47 -9.44
CA CYS A 139 0.50 -1.29 -10.08
C CYS A 139 1.94 -1.05 -9.60
N LEU A 140 2.92 -1.30 -10.45
CA LEU A 140 4.33 -1.08 -10.17
C LEU A 140 4.83 0.20 -10.85
N THR A 141 5.21 1.22 -10.09
CA THR A 141 5.78 2.47 -10.62
C THR A 141 7.30 2.44 -10.62
N LYS A 142 7.95 2.95 -11.68
CA LYS A 142 9.41 2.87 -11.87
C LYS A 142 10.07 4.24 -12.08
N GLY A 143 9.51 5.27 -11.44
CA GLY A 143 9.87 6.67 -11.65
C GLY A 143 9.86 7.05 -13.14
N ARG A 144 11.01 7.50 -13.67
CA ARG A 144 11.16 7.89 -15.08
C ARG A 144 11.01 6.73 -16.08
N ASN A 145 11.11 5.48 -15.63
CA ASN A 145 11.02 4.30 -16.48
C ASN A 145 9.58 3.84 -16.72
N GLY A 146 8.58 4.63 -16.29
CA GLY A 146 7.17 4.36 -16.52
C GLY A 146 6.54 3.50 -15.42
N SER A 147 5.60 2.63 -15.80
CA SER A 147 4.88 1.77 -14.87
C SER A 147 4.47 0.47 -15.54
N LEU A 148 4.37 -0.60 -14.74
CA LEU A 148 3.86 -1.90 -15.13
C LEU A 148 2.53 -2.14 -14.41
N LEU A 149 1.49 -2.48 -15.16
CA LEU A 149 0.18 -2.87 -14.64
C LEU A 149 0.00 -4.37 -14.92
N VAL A 150 -0.18 -5.17 -13.88
CA VAL A 150 -0.38 -6.62 -14.00
C VAL A 150 -1.74 -6.97 -13.44
N ASN A 151 -2.60 -7.57 -14.25
CA ASN A 151 -3.90 -8.07 -13.82
C ASN A 151 -3.97 -9.61 -13.93
N GLU A 152 -5.00 -10.19 -13.34
CA GLU A 152 -5.24 -11.64 -13.38
C GLU A 152 -5.47 -12.18 -14.82
N ARG A 153 -5.95 -11.34 -15.75
CA ARG A 153 -6.54 -11.77 -17.04
C ARG A 153 -5.58 -11.86 -18.21
N GLU A 154 -4.40 -11.26 -18.16
CA GLU A 154 -3.49 -11.24 -19.32
C GLU A 154 -2.39 -12.29 -19.19
N LYS A 155 -2.53 -13.46 -19.82
CA LYS A 155 -1.42 -14.42 -20.08
C LYS A 155 -0.77 -14.22 -21.47
N ARG A 156 -0.95 -13.07 -22.12
CA ARG A 156 -0.34 -12.77 -23.43
C ARG A 156 0.15 -11.33 -23.51
N PRO A 157 1.29 -11.05 -24.17
CA PRO A 157 1.81 -9.71 -24.29
C PRO A 157 0.99 -8.98 -25.34
N ASN A 158 0.14 -8.05 -24.92
CA ASN A 158 -0.36 -7.03 -25.82
C ASN A 158 0.14 -5.68 -25.35
N ILE A 159 1.00 -5.12 -26.19
CA ILE A 159 1.37 -3.72 -26.23
C ILE A 159 0.08 -2.93 -26.47
N LEU A 160 -0.59 -2.51 -25.39
CA LEU A 160 -1.54 -1.42 -25.45
C LEU A 160 -0.86 -0.21 -24.85
N GLY A 161 -0.36 0.65 -25.73
CA GLY A 161 0.03 2.02 -25.45
C GLY A 161 -1.20 2.88 -25.07
N GLY A 162 -1.91 2.46 -24.03
CA GLY A 162 -2.87 3.28 -23.31
C GLY A 162 -2.14 3.95 -22.17
N ARG A 163 -1.94 5.26 -22.26
CA ARG A 163 -1.32 6.06 -21.20
C ARG A 163 -2.33 6.16 -20.03
N LEU A 164 -2.39 5.13 -19.18
CA LEU A 164 -3.07 5.24 -17.89
C LEU A 164 -2.14 6.05 -16.97
N GLN A 165 -2.26 7.36 -17.04
CA GLN A 165 -1.54 8.26 -16.14
C GLN A 165 -2.25 8.23 -14.78
N LEU A 166 -1.94 7.23 -13.97
CA LEU A 166 -2.23 7.26 -12.53
C LEU A 166 -1.33 8.33 -11.90
N LEU A 167 -1.85 9.56 -11.83
CA LEU A 167 -1.36 10.57 -10.89
C LEU A 167 -1.77 10.09 -9.50
N ILE A 168 -0.88 9.33 -8.86
CA ILE A 168 -0.97 9.04 -7.43
C ILE A 168 0.14 9.85 -6.77
N GLN A 169 -0.28 10.72 -5.84
CA GLN A 169 0.55 11.67 -5.11
C GLN A 169 1.68 11.00 -4.32
#